data_AF-A0A519SHY8-F1
#
_entry.id   AF-A0A519SHY8-F1
#
_cell.length_a   1.000
_cell.length_b   1.000
_cell.length_c   1.000
_cell.angle_alpha   90.00
_cell.angle_beta   90.00
_cell.angle_gamma   90.00
#
_symmetry.space_group_name_H-M   'P 1'
#
loop_
_entity.id
_entity.type
_entity.pdbx_description
1 polymer ?
#
loop_
_entity_poly.entity_id
_entity_poly.type
_entity_poly.pdbx_seq_one_letter_code
_entity_poly.pdbx_strand_id
1 'polypeptide(L)'
;MEGFYTDLMSIKIVKNESVFNGLVLREKVNELALHKLINSDLLKEVTNPFTCKLYANEKEQLMNYRRLIKDGYAHILYHKVGYGRCSSNGGLSYLTIRRQVRHTLARNSMVDLDIENCHPVLMVQMLQRHGFNCLYLNDYVCNRDRWFTMVADFWQLEKYVDKTEIRDCCKRLFLRIMYGGGYTNWEKDLNLDHKTALPDELSGFIKEVKAIIDLFVSENPELKESITKTKEGEGNIRGSVCSTVMLEKENIILEIIYLYLKRRGAGDVMSLCADGIMIKKECYNELLLRELEVEIFIKSGFILHLSKKEMNQRFDDLDSHVVQHLPFVPNQDYSEINAIVIRLTIMYDDFKVSPYYVQGMDIIKEKQNCLMINCNTGKKCKLCKVTHESGCSYLKISDNGNFVFSCHGSKKIFKKSTKGLNLLRNVQREAIDNNIQQFFTLDLKDVNMIREHSKFLGCDESGEVVKKREYNKKYLILNAHMGKGKTSFISTILKVKDVTRMLFVSQRKTFTNFICSEFSQFGIVNYNTRKK
;
A
#
# COMPACT_ATOMS: atom_id res chain seq x y z
N MET A 1 5.21 13.01 -23.55
CA MET A 1 6.38 13.67 -22.95
C MET A 1 7.60 12.84 -23.29
N GLU A 2 8.29 13.20 -24.37
CA GLU A 2 9.62 12.65 -24.71
C GLU A 2 10.65 13.72 -24.34
N GLY A 3 11.01 13.77 -23.07
CA GLY A 3 12.16 14.55 -22.59
C GLY A 3 13.25 13.57 -22.17
N PHE A 4 14.47 13.79 -22.63
CA PHE A 4 15.64 13.13 -22.04
C PHE A 4 15.78 13.60 -20.59
N TYR A 5 16.04 12.70 -19.64
CA TYR A 5 16.38 13.08 -18.27
C TYR A 5 17.83 13.55 -18.23
N THR A 6 18.17 14.61 -18.99
CA THR A 6 19.55 15.07 -19.20
C THR A 6 20.26 15.47 -17.92
N ASP A 7 19.51 15.72 -16.84
CA ASP A 7 20.01 16.11 -15.53
C ASP A 7 19.96 14.99 -14.48
N LEU A 8 19.69 13.73 -14.86
CA LEU A 8 19.56 12.65 -13.87
C LEU A 8 20.86 12.35 -13.13
N MET A 9 22.01 12.63 -13.75
CA MET A 9 23.31 12.42 -13.12
C MET A 9 23.68 13.51 -12.12
N SER A 10 22.94 14.62 -12.03
CA SER A 10 23.22 15.70 -11.07
C SER A 10 23.08 15.23 -9.63
N ILE A 11 24.02 15.64 -8.77
CA ILE A 11 23.99 15.37 -7.32
C ILE A 11 22.83 16.13 -6.66
N LYS A 12 22.54 17.33 -7.14
CA LYS A 12 21.40 18.10 -6.68
C LYS A 12 20.11 17.47 -7.21
N ILE A 13 19.14 17.25 -6.33
CA ILE A 13 17.81 16.80 -6.70
C ILE A 13 16.80 17.93 -6.55
N VAL A 14 15.80 17.92 -7.41
CA VAL A 14 14.62 18.78 -7.33
C VAL A 14 13.39 17.90 -7.15
N LYS A 15 12.33 18.44 -6.54
CA LYS A 15 11.06 17.71 -6.42
C LYS A 15 10.49 17.49 -7.81
N ASN A 16 10.28 16.24 -8.17
CA ASN A 16 9.64 15.86 -9.42
C ASN A 16 8.34 15.10 -9.13
N GLU A 17 7.30 15.47 -9.88
CA GLU A 17 6.11 14.63 -9.99
C GLU A 17 6.50 13.29 -10.62
N SER A 18 5.94 12.22 -10.09
CA SER A 18 6.18 10.88 -10.61
C SER A 18 5.06 10.45 -11.55
N VAL A 19 5.41 9.74 -12.63
CA VAL A 19 4.42 9.08 -13.50
C VAL A 19 3.61 8.01 -12.76
N PHE A 20 4.07 7.54 -11.60
CA PHE A 20 3.32 6.63 -10.74
C PHE A 20 2.30 7.32 -9.86
N ASN A 21 2.30 8.65 -9.76
CA ASN A 21 1.40 9.36 -8.86
C ASN A 21 -0.06 9.23 -9.32
N GLY A 22 -0.91 8.63 -8.49
CA GLY A 22 -2.31 8.33 -8.84
C GLY A 22 -2.48 7.12 -9.74
N LEU A 23 -1.40 6.43 -10.12
CA LEU A 23 -1.45 5.26 -10.97
C LEU A 23 -1.93 4.04 -10.19
N VAL A 24 -2.82 3.26 -10.81
CA VAL A 24 -3.23 1.95 -10.30
C VAL A 24 -2.55 0.86 -11.11
N LEU A 25 -1.68 0.08 -10.46
CA LEU A 25 -1.05 -1.12 -11.04
C LEU A 25 -1.69 -2.37 -10.44
N ARG A 26 -1.66 -3.47 -11.18
CA ARG A 26 -2.26 -4.73 -10.76
C ARG A 26 -1.21 -5.77 -10.40
N GLU A 27 -1.32 -6.36 -9.22
CA GLU A 27 -0.46 -7.46 -8.79
C GLU A 27 -1.22 -8.79 -8.97
N LYS A 28 -0.71 -9.75 -9.76
CA LYS A 28 -1.35 -11.06 -9.88
C LYS A 28 -1.14 -11.86 -8.60
N VAL A 29 -2.23 -12.31 -7.98
CA VAL A 29 -2.18 -12.99 -6.67
C VAL A 29 -2.63 -14.44 -6.78
N ASN A 30 -1.87 -15.35 -6.15
CA ASN A 30 -2.39 -16.68 -5.84
C ASN A 30 -3.34 -16.60 -4.63
N GLU A 31 -4.64 -16.44 -4.90
CA GLU A 31 -5.67 -16.26 -3.87
C GLU A 31 -5.79 -17.44 -2.90
N LEU A 32 -5.59 -18.67 -3.38
CA LEU A 32 -5.61 -19.86 -2.53
C LEU A 32 -4.44 -19.82 -1.54
N ALA A 33 -3.24 -19.48 -2.01
CA ALA A 33 -2.08 -19.32 -1.15
C ALA A 33 -2.28 -18.19 -0.13
N LEU A 34 -2.85 -17.06 -0.55
CA LEU A 34 -3.19 -15.95 0.36
C LEU A 34 -4.18 -16.39 1.44
N HIS A 35 -5.23 -17.12 1.05
CA HIS A 35 -6.22 -17.64 1.99
C HIS A 35 -5.59 -18.59 3.01
N LYS A 36 -4.74 -19.51 2.57
CA LYS A 36 -4.02 -20.42 3.47
C LYS A 36 -3.08 -19.66 4.41
N LEU A 37 -2.32 -18.68 3.89
CA LEU A 37 -1.42 -17.84 4.69
C LEU A 37 -2.15 -17.10 5.82
N ILE A 38 -3.27 -16.44 5.52
CA ILE A 38 -4.08 -15.71 6.51
C ILE A 38 -4.57 -16.64 7.65
N ASN A 39 -4.77 -17.91 7.33
CA ASN A 39 -5.27 -18.94 8.25
C ASN A 39 -4.16 -19.86 8.79
N SER A 40 -2.89 -19.47 8.63
CA SER A 40 -1.73 -20.23 9.10
C SER A 40 -1.06 -19.61 10.33
N ASP A 41 -0.14 -20.34 10.92
CA ASP A 41 0.76 -19.89 11.99
C ASP A 41 2.10 -19.28 11.47
N LEU A 42 2.26 -19.12 10.15
CA LEU A 42 3.50 -18.70 9.50
C LEU A 42 3.74 -17.18 9.47
N LEU A 43 2.72 -16.40 9.83
CA LEU A 43 2.72 -14.95 9.73
C LEU A 43 3.29 -14.32 11.01
N LYS A 44 4.14 -13.32 10.83
CA LYS A 44 4.93 -12.68 11.90
C LYS A 44 4.39 -11.30 12.26
N GLU A 45 4.96 -10.70 13.30
CA GLU A 45 4.82 -9.26 13.53
C GLU A 45 5.45 -8.46 12.39
N VAL A 46 4.87 -7.30 12.10
CA VAL A 46 5.41 -6.42 11.06
C VAL A 46 6.59 -5.64 11.65
N THR A 47 7.79 -5.88 11.13
CA THR A 47 9.02 -5.22 11.63
C THR A 47 9.47 -4.04 10.77
N ASN A 48 8.91 -3.86 9.57
CA ASN A 48 9.26 -2.74 8.72
C ASN A 48 8.78 -1.41 9.37
N PRO A 49 9.65 -0.41 9.57
CA PRO A 49 9.35 0.82 10.33
C PRO A 49 8.17 1.65 9.81
N PHE A 50 7.81 1.49 8.54
CA PHE A 50 6.66 2.15 7.95
C PHE A 50 5.38 1.36 8.20
N THR A 51 5.36 0.08 7.82
CA THR A 51 4.15 -0.74 7.92
C THR A 51 3.81 -1.17 9.34
N CYS A 52 4.76 -1.23 10.27
CA CYS A 52 4.50 -1.54 11.68
C CYS A 52 3.65 -0.47 12.38
N LYS A 53 3.64 0.76 11.84
CA LYS A 53 2.76 1.84 12.29
C LYS A 53 1.32 1.68 11.81
N LEU A 54 1.10 0.85 10.78
CA LEU A 54 -0.19 0.64 10.12
C LEU A 54 -0.84 -0.68 10.55
N TYR A 55 -0.02 -1.71 10.80
CA TYR A 55 -0.47 -3.06 11.10
C TYR A 55 0.36 -3.65 12.23
N ALA A 56 -0.30 -4.31 13.17
CA ALA A 56 0.39 -5.00 14.26
C ALA A 56 1.13 -6.25 13.77
N ASN A 57 0.56 -6.95 12.78
CA ASN A 57 1.11 -8.20 12.26
C ASN A 57 0.80 -8.42 10.76
N GLU A 58 1.51 -9.38 10.16
CA GLU A 58 1.38 -9.72 8.74
C GLU A 58 -0.02 -10.26 8.40
N LYS A 59 -0.72 -10.91 9.34
CA LYS A 59 -2.10 -11.37 9.13
C LYS A 59 -3.05 -10.21 8.89
N GLU A 60 -2.96 -9.16 9.71
CA GLU A 60 -3.73 -7.94 9.55
C GLU A 60 -3.41 -7.24 8.22
N GLN A 61 -2.13 -7.13 7.86
CA GLN A 61 -1.70 -6.56 6.58
C GLN A 61 -2.27 -7.36 5.40
N LEU A 62 -2.17 -8.69 5.41
CA LEU A 62 -2.68 -9.55 4.33
C LEU A 62 -4.21 -9.56 4.24
N MET A 63 -4.92 -9.44 5.36
CA MET A 63 -6.37 -9.28 5.35
C MET A 63 -6.80 -7.96 4.69
N ASN A 64 -6.05 -6.88 4.90
CA ASN A 64 -6.29 -5.61 4.21
C ASN A 64 -5.88 -5.68 2.73
N TYR A 65 -4.75 -6.30 2.42
CA TYR A 65 -4.31 -6.54 1.04
C TYR A 65 -5.34 -7.35 0.24
N ARG A 66 -5.94 -8.39 0.86
CA ARG A 66 -7.02 -9.19 0.26
C ARG A 66 -8.21 -8.36 -0.21
N ARG A 67 -8.50 -7.23 0.45
CA ARG A 67 -9.63 -6.34 0.07
C ARG A 67 -9.37 -5.59 -1.24
N LEU A 68 -8.12 -5.51 -1.68
CA LEU A 68 -7.74 -4.90 -2.95
C LEU A 68 -7.90 -5.86 -4.14
N ILE A 69 -8.19 -7.15 -3.87
CA ILE A 69 -8.22 -8.19 -4.89
C ILE A 69 -9.57 -8.20 -5.61
N LYS A 70 -9.51 -8.07 -6.93
CA LYS A 70 -10.63 -8.23 -7.87
C LYS A 70 -10.15 -9.06 -9.06
N ASP A 71 -10.94 -10.06 -9.45
CA ASP A 71 -10.63 -10.97 -10.57
C ASP A 71 -9.22 -11.62 -10.49
N GLY A 72 -8.78 -11.93 -9.27
CA GLY A 72 -7.46 -12.50 -8.99
C GLY A 72 -6.28 -11.52 -9.16
N TYR A 73 -6.53 -10.22 -9.10
CA TYR A 73 -5.51 -9.17 -9.10
C TYR A 73 -5.71 -8.19 -7.95
N ALA A 74 -4.66 -7.86 -7.20
CA ALA A 74 -4.70 -6.75 -6.26
C ALA A 74 -4.50 -5.42 -7.00
N HIS A 75 -5.41 -4.47 -6.82
CA HIS A 75 -5.35 -3.14 -7.45
C HIS A 75 -4.66 -2.14 -6.52
N ILE A 76 -3.41 -1.79 -6.84
CA ILE A 76 -2.53 -1.02 -5.97
C ILE A 76 -2.43 0.41 -6.48
N LEU A 77 -2.92 1.36 -5.66
CA LEU A 77 -2.76 2.79 -5.91
C LEU A 77 -1.39 3.26 -5.42
N TYR A 78 -0.59 3.81 -6.33
CA TYR A 78 0.70 4.41 -6.03
C TYR A 78 0.59 5.93 -5.90
N HIS A 79 1.41 6.49 -5.02
CA HIS A 79 1.52 7.93 -4.82
C HIS A 79 2.95 8.29 -4.43
N LYS A 80 3.36 9.53 -4.72
CA LYS A 80 4.62 10.09 -4.28
C LYS A 80 4.35 11.30 -3.40
N VAL A 81 5.02 11.38 -2.26
CA VAL A 81 4.93 12.53 -1.36
C VAL A 81 6.32 13.13 -1.22
N GLY A 82 6.53 14.33 -1.79
CA GLY A 82 7.81 15.03 -1.71
C GLY A 82 8.91 14.31 -2.49
N TYR A 83 9.98 13.90 -1.80
CA TYR A 83 11.18 13.31 -2.39
C TYR A 83 11.24 11.79 -2.17
N GLY A 84 11.99 11.11 -3.03
CA GLY A 84 12.29 9.68 -2.92
C GLY A 84 11.34 8.80 -3.73
N ARG A 85 11.16 7.57 -3.26
CA ARG A 85 10.35 6.56 -3.93
C ARG A 85 8.85 6.82 -3.85
N CYS A 86 8.13 6.42 -4.89
CA CYS A 86 6.71 6.14 -4.81
C CYS A 86 6.40 5.03 -3.80
N SER A 87 5.26 5.17 -3.13
CA SER A 87 4.77 4.20 -2.15
C SER A 87 3.36 3.74 -2.52
N SER A 88 3.06 2.49 -2.20
CA SER A 88 1.69 1.97 -2.28
C SER A 88 0.82 2.57 -1.18
N ASN A 89 -0.43 2.90 -1.48
CA ASN A 89 -1.38 3.35 -0.48
C ASN A 89 -1.57 2.29 0.63
N GLY A 90 -1.55 2.73 1.88
CA GLY A 90 -1.67 1.87 3.05
C GLY A 90 -0.54 0.84 3.24
N GLY A 91 0.54 0.89 2.46
CA GLY A 91 1.59 -0.15 2.53
C GLY A 91 1.06 -1.54 2.14
N LEU A 92 0.12 -1.60 1.21
CA LEU A 92 -0.54 -2.83 0.73
C LEU A 92 -0.04 -3.19 -0.69
N SER A 93 1.20 -3.63 -0.79
CA SER A 93 1.84 -4.03 -2.06
C SER A 93 2.89 -5.10 -1.81
N TYR A 94 3.24 -5.87 -2.84
CA TYR A 94 4.46 -6.67 -2.86
C TYR A 94 5.76 -5.90 -2.55
N LEU A 95 5.78 -4.57 -2.64
CA LEU A 95 6.88 -3.74 -2.13
C LEU A 95 7.11 -3.91 -0.62
N THR A 96 6.02 -3.97 0.15
CA THR A 96 6.03 -3.87 1.62
C THR A 96 5.70 -5.20 2.30
N ILE A 97 5.18 -6.17 1.56
CA ILE A 97 4.96 -7.54 2.05
C ILE A 97 6.30 -8.27 2.16
N ARG A 98 6.54 -8.96 3.30
CA ARG A 98 7.77 -9.72 3.54
C ARG A 98 8.08 -10.67 2.39
N ARG A 99 9.34 -10.71 1.97
CA ARG A 99 9.83 -11.49 0.82
C ARG A 99 9.29 -12.91 0.78
N GLN A 100 9.30 -13.63 1.90
CA GLN A 100 8.85 -15.02 1.94
C GLN A 100 7.35 -15.18 1.61
N VAL A 101 6.53 -14.28 2.16
CA VAL A 101 5.10 -14.19 1.88
C VAL A 101 4.89 -13.80 0.41
N ARG A 102 5.56 -12.76 -0.07
CA ARG A 102 5.50 -12.30 -1.47
C ARG A 102 5.82 -13.41 -2.47
N HIS A 103 6.93 -14.14 -2.28
CA HIS A 103 7.32 -15.23 -3.16
C HIS A 103 6.27 -16.34 -3.19
N THR A 104 5.67 -16.65 -2.04
CA THR A 104 4.58 -17.63 -1.94
C THR A 104 3.36 -17.22 -2.77
N LEU A 105 3.06 -15.91 -2.81
CA LEU A 105 1.91 -15.37 -3.55
C LEU A 105 2.15 -15.21 -5.05
N ALA A 106 3.39 -14.92 -5.47
CA ALA A 106 3.69 -14.42 -6.82
C ALA A 106 4.51 -15.36 -7.72
N ARG A 107 5.25 -16.33 -7.15
CA ARG A 107 6.25 -17.15 -7.87
C ARG A 107 5.73 -17.79 -9.13
N ASN A 108 4.46 -18.19 -9.18
CA ASN A 108 3.91 -18.92 -10.32
C ASN A 108 3.51 -17.99 -11.48
N SER A 109 3.23 -16.72 -11.22
CA SER A 109 2.66 -15.78 -12.20
C SER A 109 3.57 -14.61 -12.56
N MET A 110 4.52 -14.26 -11.70
CA MET A 110 5.36 -13.07 -11.85
C MET A 110 6.85 -13.42 -11.93
N VAL A 111 7.64 -12.50 -12.49
CA VAL A 111 9.11 -12.50 -12.54
C VAL A 111 9.59 -11.23 -11.85
N ASP A 112 10.62 -11.33 -11.01
CA ASP A 112 11.25 -10.21 -10.30
C ASP A 112 12.48 -9.76 -11.09
N LEU A 113 12.47 -8.53 -11.62
CA LEU A 113 13.59 -7.92 -12.32
C LEU A 113 14.25 -6.91 -11.37
N ASP A 114 15.53 -7.12 -11.04
CA ASP A 114 16.24 -6.41 -9.98
C ASP A 114 17.48 -5.73 -10.59
N ILE A 115 17.75 -4.48 -10.21
CA ILE A 115 18.97 -3.77 -10.62
C ILE A 115 20.11 -4.21 -9.69
N GLU A 116 21.18 -4.74 -10.28
CA GLU A 116 22.33 -5.20 -9.52
C GLU A 116 23.05 -4.02 -8.85
N ASN A 117 23.09 -4.05 -7.52
CA ASN A 117 23.85 -3.08 -6.71
C ASN A 117 23.50 -1.62 -7.04
N CYS A 118 22.20 -1.35 -7.27
CA CYS A 118 21.67 -0.10 -7.79
C CYS A 118 22.33 1.16 -7.19
N HIS A 119 22.15 1.40 -5.88
CA HIS A 119 22.61 2.65 -5.27
C HIS A 119 24.14 2.87 -5.35
N PRO A 120 25.02 1.92 -4.99
CA PRO A 120 26.46 2.10 -5.19
C PRO A 120 26.85 2.43 -6.64
N VAL A 121 26.27 1.74 -7.62
CA VAL A 121 26.56 1.93 -9.04
C VAL A 121 26.13 3.32 -9.51
N LEU A 122 24.94 3.77 -9.09
CA LEU A 122 24.45 5.12 -9.34
C LEU A 122 25.38 6.17 -8.71
N MET A 123 25.78 5.99 -7.44
CA MET A 123 26.66 6.94 -6.74
C MET A 123 27.99 7.11 -7.47
N VAL A 124 28.67 6.02 -7.83
CA VAL A 124 29.97 6.06 -8.52
C VAL A 124 29.88 6.86 -9.82
N GLN A 125 28.89 6.56 -10.67
CA GLN A 125 28.74 7.23 -11.97
C GLN A 125 28.42 8.72 -11.80
N MET A 126 27.59 9.09 -10.82
CA MET A 126 27.30 10.48 -10.50
C MET A 126 28.56 11.22 -10.03
N LEU A 127 29.30 10.64 -9.08
CA LEU A 127 30.50 11.24 -8.50
C LEU A 127 31.61 11.43 -9.53
N GLN A 128 31.88 10.41 -10.35
CA GLN A 128 32.87 10.49 -11.42
C GLN A 128 32.54 11.59 -12.44
N ARG A 129 31.27 11.75 -12.81
CA ARG A 129 30.83 12.82 -13.71
C ARG A 129 31.03 14.22 -13.13
N HIS A 130 31.05 14.35 -11.81
CA HIS A 130 31.31 15.61 -11.10
C HIS A 130 32.79 15.76 -10.71
N GLY A 131 33.68 14.93 -11.24
CA GLY A 131 35.12 14.98 -10.94
C GLY A 131 35.48 14.58 -9.51
N PHE A 132 34.58 13.92 -8.77
CA PHE A 132 34.84 13.46 -7.42
C PHE A 132 35.55 12.11 -7.46
N ASN A 133 36.75 12.05 -6.87
CA ASN A 133 37.52 10.82 -6.76
C ASN A 133 36.92 9.92 -5.67
N CYS A 134 36.30 8.81 -6.09
CA CYS A 134 35.66 7.81 -5.22
C CYS A 134 36.35 6.44 -5.35
N LEU A 135 37.65 6.40 -5.07
CA LEU A 135 38.51 5.24 -5.25
C LEU A 135 37.95 3.99 -4.55
N TYR A 136 37.62 4.09 -3.26
CA TYR A 136 37.22 2.92 -2.47
C TYR A 136 35.81 2.45 -2.80
N LEU A 137 34.88 3.38 -3.04
CA LEU A 137 33.52 3.05 -3.46
C LEU A 137 33.51 2.43 -4.85
N ASN A 138 34.29 2.95 -5.79
CA ASN A 138 34.44 2.37 -7.12
C ASN A 138 35.06 0.97 -7.05
N ASP A 139 36.11 0.79 -6.25
CA ASP A 139 36.70 -0.53 -6.04
C ASP A 139 35.73 -1.51 -5.37
N TYR A 140 34.90 -1.06 -4.43
CA TYR A 140 33.81 -1.87 -3.86
C TYR A 140 32.78 -2.30 -4.90
N VAL A 141 32.40 -1.40 -5.82
CA VAL A 141 31.47 -1.73 -6.90
C VAL A 141 32.08 -2.75 -7.87
N CYS A 142 33.34 -2.58 -8.26
CA CYS A 142 34.02 -3.46 -9.22
C CYS A 142 34.44 -4.81 -8.61
N ASN A 143 34.81 -4.84 -7.33
CA ASN A 143 35.46 -5.98 -6.68
C ASN A 143 34.70 -6.45 -5.42
N ARG A 144 33.37 -6.38 -5.43
CA ARG A 144 32.51 -6.60 -4.25
C ARG A 144 32.80 -7.88 -3.47
N ASP A 145 33.04 -8.99 -4.17
CA ASP A 145 33.32 -10.27 -3.52
C ASP A 145 34.62 -10.25 -2.72
N ARG A 146 35.66 -9.56 -3.21
CA ARG A 146 36.91 -9.32 -2.48
C ARG A 146 36.65 -8.57 -1.17
N TRP A 147 35.81 -7.54 -1.21
CA TRP A 147 35.43 -6.77 -0.02
C TRP A 147 34.64 -7.60 0.99
N PHE A 148 33.78 -8.50 0.52
CA PHE A 148 33.05 -9.41 1.39
C PHE A 148 33.99 -10.42 2.05
N THR A 149 34.93 -10.98 1.30
CA THR A 149 35.98 -11.86 1.85
C THR A 149 36.82 -11.12 2.89
N MET A 150 37.29 -9.90 2.58
CA MET A 150 38.07 -9.08 3.52
C MET A 150 37.32 -8.85 4.85
N VAL A 151 36.03 -8.50 4.79
CA VAL A 151 35.20 -8.31 6.00
C VAL A 151 34.97 -9.63 6.73
N ALA A 152 34.65 -10.71 5.99
CA ALA A 152 34.40 -12.02 6.57
C ALA A 152 35.63 -12.55 7.33
N ASP A 153 36.80 -12.48 6.71
CA ASP A 153 38.05 -12.98 7.27
C ASP A 153 38.51 -12.11 8.47
N PHE A 154 38.41 -10.78 8.36
CA PHE A 154 38.84 -9.87 9.42
C PHE A 154 38.03 -10.03 10.71
N TRP A 155 36.70 -10.21 10.61
CA TRP A 155 35.84 -10.48 11.77
C TRP A 155 35.64 -11.98 12.06
N GLN A 156 36.18 -12.88 11.24
CA GLN A 156 36.02 -14.34 11.36
C GLN A 156 34.54 -14.72 11.45
N LEU A 157 33.73 -14.19 10.53
CA LEU A 157 32.27 -14.27 10.58
C LEU A 157 31.74 -15.71 10.61
N GLU A 158 32.47 -16.67 10.06
CA GLU A 158 32.16 -18.09 10.12
C GLU A 158 32.04 -18.65 11.55
N LYS A 159 32.56 -17.95 12.56
CA LYS A 159 32.41 -18.31 13.98
C LYS A 159 31.09 -17.85 14.59
N TYR A 160 30.40 -16.89 13.95
CA TYR A 160 29.26 -16.19 14.53
C TYR A 160 27.97 -16.40 13.73
N VAL A 161 28.08 -16.66 12.42
CA VAL A 161 26.93 -16.83 11.53
C VAL A 161 27.14 -18.00 10.58
N ASP A 162 26.02 -18.56 10.11
CA ASP A 162 26.05 -19.63 9.12
C ASP A 162 26.71 -19.18 7.82
N LYS A 163 27.43 -20.09 7.16
CA LYS A 163 28.16 -19.82 5.91
C LYS A 163 27.26 -19.21 4.82
N THR A 164 25.99 -19.59 4.79
CA THR A 164 24.98 -19.08 3.84
C THR A 164 24.57 -17.62 4.13
N GLU A 165 24.79 -17.12 5.34
CA GLU A 165 24.44 -15.78 5.78
C GLU A 165 25.59 -14.78 5.76
N ILE A 166 26.84 -15.25 5.68
CA ILE A 166 28.06 -14.39 5.68
C ILE A 166 27.94 -13.25 4.66
N ARG A 167 27.55 -13.57 3.42
CA ARG A 167 27.41 -12.56 2.36
C ARG A 167 26.37 -11.49 2.70
N ASP A 168 25.24 -11.87 3.29
CA ASP A 168 24.21 -10.91 3.70
C ASP A 168 24.70 -10.06 4.89
N CYS A 169 25.45 -10.65 5.82
CA CYS A 169 26.08 -9.92 6.92
C CYS A 169 27.04 -8.84 6.42
N CYS A 170 27.94 -9.18 5.49
CA CYS A 170 28.84 -8.21 4.85
C CYS A 170 28.05 -7.13 4.10
N LYS A 171 27.03 -7.52 3.32
CA LYS A 171 26.16 -6.57 2.61
C LYS A 171 25.50 -5.56 3.57
N ARG A 172 25.01 -6.01 4.73
CA ARG A 172 24.39 -5.15 5.75
C ARG A 172 25.37 -4.12 6.32
N LEU A 173 26.66 -4.48 6.49
CA LEU A 173 27.69 -3.55 6.92
C LEU A 173 27.87 -2.39 5.93
N PHE A 174 28.10 -2.70 4.64
CA PHE A 174 28.31 -1.68 3.62
C PHE A 174 27.07 -0.79 3.44
N LEU A 175 25.86 -1.37 3.42
CA LEU A 175 24.61 -0.60 3.37
C LEU A 175 24.49 0.35 4.58
N ARG A 176 24.86 -0.11 5.78
CA ARG A 176 24.84 0.73 6.98
C ARG A 176 25.81 1.91 6.86
N ILE A 177 27.05 1.65 6.45
CA ILE A 177 28.08 2.68 6.29
C ILE A 177 27.67 3.71 5.23
N MET A 178 27.18 3.26 4.06
CA MET A 178 26.74 4.12 2.95
C MET A 178 25.70 5.17 3.33
N TYR A 179 24.87 4.88 4.34
CA TYR A 179 23.84 5.78 4.84
C TYR A 179 24.19 6.37 6.21
N GLY A 180 25.49 6.51 6.51
CA GLY A 180 26.00 7.24 7.67
C GLY A 180 25.88 6.50 9.00
N GLY A 181 25.61 5.19 8.97
CA GLY A 181 25.72 4.32 10.14
C GLY A 181 27.16 3.90 10.42
N GLY A 182 27.41 3.37 11.62
CA GLY A 182 28.70 2.85 12.03
C GLY A 182 28.77 1.32 12.02
N TYR A 183 29.99 0.78 11.91
CA TYR A 183 30.26 -0.65 12.03
C TYR A 183 30.04 -1.17 13.47
N THR A 184 30.18 -0.32 14.48
CA THR A 184 30.01 -0.69 15.90
C THR A 184 28.62 -1.24 16.23
N ASN A 185 27.56 -0.63 15.70
CA ASN A 185 26.21 -1.19 15.86
C ASN A 185 26.06 -2.49 15.08
N TRP A 186 26.78 -2.67 13.96
CA TRP A 186 26.70 -3.90 13.17
C TRP A 186 27.41 -5.05 13.89
N GLU A 187 28.53 -4.77 14.56
CA GLU A 187 29.19 -5.69 15.49
C GLU A 187 28.23 -6.12 16.61
N LYS A 188 27.54 -5.16 17.25
CA LYS A 188 26.55 -5.45 18.30
C LYS A 188 25.42 -6.34 17.82
N ASP A 189 24.84 -6.04 16.65
CA ASP A 189 23.73 -6.83 16.09
C ASP A 189 24.12 -8.29 15.82
N LEU A 190 25.41 -8.57 15.62
CA LEU A 190 25.97 -9.88 15.34
C LEU A 190 26.73 -10.49 16.53
N ASN A 191 26.77 -9.82 17.68
CA ASN A 191 27.55 -10.19 18.85
C ASN A 191 29.05 -10.45 18.54
N LEU A 192 29.64 -9.62 17.67
CA LEU A 192 31.05 -9.72 17.30
C LEU A 192 31.95 -9.05 18.33
N ASP A 193 33.20 -9.50 18.40
CA ASP A 193 34.24 -8.80 19.15
C ASP A 193 34.51 -7.44 18.53
N HIS A 194 34.47 -6.38 19.36
CA HIS A 194 34.74 -5.03 18.90
C HIS A 194 36.18 -4.88 18.41
N LYS A 195 36.36 -4.39 17.18
CA LYS A 195 37.67 -4.14 16.59
C LYS A 195 37.96 -2.64 16.55
N THR A 196 39.12 -2.23 17.06
CA THR A 196 39.55 -0.81 17.11
C THR A 196 40.43 -0.41 15.94
N ALA A 197 41.15 -1.35 15.33
CA ALA A 197 42.01 -1.13 14.17
C ALA A 197 41.43 -1.83 12.94
N LEU A 198 40.78 -1.08 12.06
CA LEU A 198 40.18 -1.60 10.83
C LEU A 198 41.22 -1.78 9.72
N PRO A 199 40.98 -2.68 8.74
CA PRO A 199 41.76 -2.71 7.50
C PRO A 199 41.78 -1.34 6.83
N ASP A 200 42.92 -0.97 6.25
CA ASP A 200 43.13 0.35 5.66
C ASP A 200 42.10 0.66 4.57
N GLU A 201 41.75 -0.33 3.74
CA GLU A 201 40.73 -0.19 2.70
C GLU A 201 39.35 0.11 3.29
N LEU A 202 38.96 -0.56 4.37
CA LEU A 202 37.67 -0.31 5.03
C LEU A 202 37.66 1.06 5.74
N SER A 203 38.76 1.42 6.39
CA SER A 203 38.94 2.75 6.98
C SER A 203 38.86 3.86 5.92
N GLY A 204 39.50 3.64 4.76
CA GLY A 204 39.44 4.50 3.59
C GLY A 204 38.02 4.63 3.03
N PHE A 205 37.33 3.51 2.84
CA PHE A 205 35.93 3.47 2.41
C PHE A 205 35.01 4.27 3.34
N ILE A 206 35.13 4.09 4.66
CA ILE A 206 34.31 4.83 5.65
C ILE A 206 34.57 6.34 5.56
N LYS A 207 35.83 6.76 5.42
CA LYS A 207 36.20 8.18 5.27
C LYS A 207 35.64 8.75 3.96
N GLU A 208 35.78 8.03 2.86
CA GLU A 208 35.30 8.43 1.55
C GLU A 208 33.78 8.57 1.52
N VAL A 209 33.04 7.57 2.03
CA VAL A 209 31.57 7.62 2.13
C VAL A 209 31.09 8.80 2.98
N LYS A 210 31.78 9.13 4.08
CA LYS A 210 31.45 10.32 4.88
C LYS A 210 31.58 11.61 4.05
N ALA A 211 32.65 11.74 3.26
CA ALA A 211 32.83 12.88 2.37
C ALA A 211 31.76 12.95 1.28
N ILE A 212 31.36 11.81 0.71
CA ILE A 212 30.26 11.72 -0.25
C ILE A 212 28.93 12.18 0.36
N ILE A 213 28.63 11.72 1.58
CA ILE A 213 27.43 12.14 2.31
C ILE A 213 27.46 13.67 2.54
N ASP A 214 28.61 14.23 2.89
CA ASP A 214 28.75 15.68 3.10
C ASP A 214 28.54 16.48 1.82
N LEU A 215 29.06 16.00 0.69
CA LEU A 215 28.79 16.56 -0.63
C LEU A 215 27.28 16.52 -0.95
N PHE A 216 26.61 15.39 -0.73
CA PHE A 216 25.17 15.29 -1.00
C PHE A 216 24.36 16.23 -0.10
N VAL A 217 24.80 16.45 1.14
CA VAL A 217 24.17 17.39 2.06
C VAL A 217 24.40 18.84 1.65
N SER A 218 25.61 19.20 1.20
CA SER A 218 25.92 20.57 0.76
C SER A 218 25.17 20.95 -0.51
N GLU A 219 25.04 20.02 -1.44
CA GLU A 219 24.34 20.24 -2.72
C GLU A 219 22.81 20.23 -2.60
N ASN A 220 22.27 19.73 -1.48
CA ASN A 220 20.82 19.58 -1.28
C ASN A 220 20.31 20.23 0.03
N PRO A 221 20.50 21.56 0.23
CA PRO A 221 20.11 22.24 1.46
C PRO A 221 18.60 22.23 1.72
N GLU A 222 17.77 22.37 0.68
CA GLU A 222 16.31 22.33 0.81
C GLU A 222 15.80 20.95 1.23
N LEU A 223 16.42 19.89 0.72
CA LEU A 223 16.11 18.52 1.12
C LEU A 223 16.48 18.29 2.59
N LYS A 224 17.67 18.75 3.01
CA LYS A 224 18.11 18.70 4.41
C LYS A 224 17.11 19.40 5.32
N GLU A 225 16.66 20.59 4.94
CA GLU A 225 15.66 21.34 5.70
C GLU A 225 14.33 20.57 5.79
N SER A 226 13.85 20.05 4.65
CA SER A 226 12.62 19.25 4.59
C SER A 226 12.68 18.02 5.50
N ILE A 227 13.80 17.28 5.49
CA ILE A 227 14.01 16.10 6.35
C ILE A 227 14.04 16.52 7.82
N THR A 228 14.74 17.61 8.14
CA THR A 228 14.89 18.11 9.52
C THR A 228 13.53 18.48 10.12
N LYS A 229 12.63 19.08 9.33
CA LYS A 229 11.26 19.41 9.78
C LYS A 229 10.38 18.18 10.06
N THR A 230 10.63 17.07 9.35
CA THR A 230 9.80 15.85 9.46
C THR A 230 10.30 14.85 10.50
N LYS A 231 11.57 14.94 10.91
CA LYS A 231 12.15 14.04 11.91
C LYS A 231 11.98 14.62 13.32
N GLU A 232 11.35 13.86 14.19
CA GLU A 232 11.33 14.12 15.63
C GLU A 232 12.65 13.61 16.25
N GLY A 233 13.43 14.49 16.90
CA GLY A 233 14.65 14.13 17.67
C GLY A 233 15.98 14.09 16.89
N GLU A 234 17.01 13.50 17.51
CA GLU A 234 18.41 13.40 17.02
C GLU A 234 18.61 12.32 15.93
N GLY A 235 17.72 12.25 14.94
CA GLY A 235 17.85 11.27 13.87
C GLY A 235 19.09 11.52 12.98
N ASN A 236 19.61 10.47 12.32
CA ASN A 236 20.69 10.60 11.33
C ASN A 236 20.20 11.39 10.09
N ILE A 237 20.29 12.72 10.13
CA ILE A 237 19.84 13.62 9.07
C ILE A 237 20.72 13.46 7.83
N ARG A 238 22.05 13.44 8.00
CA ARG A 238 23.04 13.33 6.91
C ARG A 238 22.83 12.06 6.09
N GLY A 239 22.71 10.92 6.76
CA GLY A 239 22.40 9.64 6.11
C GLY A 239 21.05 9.62 5.40
N SER A 240 20.03 10.29 5.97
CA SER A 240 18.72 10.40 5.32
C SER A 240 18.72 11.30 4.09
N VAL A 241 19.53 12.37 4.05
CA VAL A 241 19.71 13.15 2.82
C VAL A 241 20.31 12.26 1.73
N CYS A 242 21.41 11.55 2.05
CA CYS A 242 22.05 10.64 1.10
C CYS A 242 21.09 9.55 0.61
N SER A 243 20.36 8.91 1.52
CA SER A 243 19.33 7.93 1.20
C SER A 243 18.29 8.51 0.24
N THR A 244 17.70 9.66 0.57
CA THR A 244 16.65 10.28 -0.25
C THR A 244 17.13 10.69 -1.64
N VAL A 245 18.37 11.17 -1.80
CA VAL A 245 18.96 11.41 -3.12
C VAL A 245 18.96 10.14 -3.96
N MET A 246 19.44 9.03 -3.41
CA MET A 246 19.47 7.77 -4.14
C MET A 246 18.09 7.22 -4.45
N LEU A 247 17.15 7.32 -3.51
CA LEU A 247 15.76 6.89 -3.70
C LEU A 247 15.07 7.67 -4.81
N GLU A 248 15.39 8.97 -4.96
CA GLU A 248 14.86 9.80 -6.05
C GLU A 248 15.39 9.33 -7.42
N LYS A 249 16.70 9.04 -7.51
CA LYS A 249 17.30 8.51 -8.74
C LYS A 249 16.74 7.13 -9.09
N GLU A 250 16.66 6.25 -8.10
CA GLU A 250 16.07 4.91 -8.24
C GLU A 250 14.63 4.99 -8.74
N ASN A 251 13.82 5.88 -8.17
CA ASN A 251 12.44 6.08 -8.61
C ASN A 251 12.36 6.46 -10.09
N ILE A 252 13.20 7.40 -10.55
CA ILE A 252 13.20 7.82 -11.96
C ILE A 252 13.66 6.67 -12.89
N ILE A 253 14.61 5.85 -12.47
CA ILE A 253 14.98 4.63 -13.23
C ILE A 253 13.79 3.67 -13.34
N LEU A 254 13.03 3.46 -12.27
CA LEU A 254 11.80 2.65 -12.32
C LEU A 254 10.74 3.25 -13.26
N GLU A 255 10.63 4.58 -13.32
CA GLU A 255 9.73 5.26 -14.25
C GLU A 255 10.13 4.99 -15.71
N ILE A 256 11.42 5.03 -16.02
CA ILE A 256 11.94 4.69 -17.36
C ILE A 256 11.57 3.25 -17.72
N ILE A 257 11.84 2.30 -16.81
CA ILE A 257 11.49 0.89 -16.97
C ILE A 257 9.98 0.73 -17.19
N TYR A 258 9.16 1.37 -16.35
CA TYR A 258 7.70 1.32 -16.45
C TYR A 258 7.21 1.83 -17.80
N LEU A 259 7.66 3.01 -18.22
CA LEU A 259 7.23 3.63 -19.47
C LEU A 259 7.62 2.76 -20.67
N TYR A 260 8.78 2.12 -20.64
CA TYR A 260 9.20 1.15 -21.65
C TYR A 260 8.26 -0.07 -21.71
N LEU A 261 8.04 -0.71 -20.56
CA LEU A 261 7.16 -1.87 -20.45
C LEU A 261 5.72 -1.54 -20.87
N LYS A 262 5.24 -0.34 -20.54
CA LYS A 262 3.94 0.16 -20.99
C LYS A 262 3.84 0.24 -22.51
N ARG A 263 4.87 0.77 -23.18
CA ARG A 263 4.92 0.81 -24.66
C ARG A 263 4.94 -0.58 -25.29
N ARG A 264 5.53 -1.57 -24.60
CA ARG A 264 5.50 -2.99 -25.03
C ARG A 264 4.20 -3.74 -24.70
N GLY A 265 3.21 -3.09 -24.08
CA GLY A 265 1.96 -3.76 -23.65
C GLY A 265 2.09 -4.59 -22.37
N ALA A 266 3.19 -4.45 -21.63
CA ALA A 266 3.45 -5.11 -20.34
C ALA A 266 3.23 -4.17 -19.13
N GLY A 267 2.53 -3.04 -19.33
CA GLY A 267 2.42 -1.94 -18.37
C GLY A 267 1.39 -2.11 -17.25
N ASP A 268 0.44 -3.05 -17.38
CA ASP A 268 -0.77 -3.01 -16.55
C ASP A 268 -0.78 -4.01 -15.39
N VAL A 269 0.09 -5.02 -15.42
CA VAL A 269 0.20 -6.04 -14.37
C VAL A 269 1.65 -6.11 -13.92
N MET A 270 1.93 -5.41 -12.83
CA MET A 270 3.26 -5.22 -12.29
C MET A 270 3.22 -4.77 -10.82
N SER A 271 4.36 -4.89 -10.15
CA SER A 271 4.58 -4.33 -8.81
C SER A 271 5.92 -3.62 -8.77
N LEU A 272 5.96 -2.42 -8.17
CA LEU A 272 7.22 -1.75 -7.88
C LEU A 272 7.88 -2.45 -6.69
N CYS A 273 9.15 -2.81 -6.80
CA CYS A 273 9.86 -3.61 -5.82
C CYS A 273 11.24 -3.02 -5.51
N ALA A 274 11.26 -1.86 -4.85
CA ALA A 274 12.49 -1.14 -4.51
C ALA A 274 13.32 -0.88 -5.77
N ASP A 275 14.57 -1.33 -5.82
CA ASP A 275 15.48 -1.27 -6.97
C ASP A 275 15.10 -2.22 -8.12
N GLY A 276 13.83 -2.63 -8.20
CA GLY A 276 13.33 -3.58 -9.18
C GLY A 276 11.84 -3.44 -9.48
N ILE A 277 11.39 -4.25 -10.42
CA ILE A 277 9.99 -4.36 -10.81
C ILE A 277 9.61 -5.82 -11.01
N MET A 278 8.43 -6.19 -10.52
CA MET A 278 7.83 -7.48 -10.85
C MET A 278 6.90 -7.33 -12.04
N ILE A 279 7.04 -8.19 -13.04
CA ILE A 279 6.16 -8.26 -14.22
C ILE A 279 5.55 -9.65 -14.36
N LYS A 280 4.52 -9.81 -15.18
CA LYS A 280 4.01 -11.15 -15.51
C LYS A 280 5.08 -11.99 -16.22
N LYS A 281 5.10 -13.29 -15.93
CA LYS A 281 5.98 -14.26 -16.61
C LYS A 281 5.86 -14.25 -18.13
N GLU A 282 4.65 -14.15 -18.64
CA GLU A 282 4.38 -14.13 -20.09
C GLU A 282 4.99 -12.90 -20.80
N CYS A 283 5.27 -11.84 -20.05
CA CYS A 283 5.89 -10.62 -20.59
C CYS A 283 7.42 -10.66 -20.53
N TYR A 284 8.02 -11.67 -19.88
CA TYR A 284 9.46 -11.78 -19.73
C TYR A 284 10.09 -12.62 -20.84
N ASN A 285 11.25 -12.17 -21.33
CA ASN A 285 12.20 -12.94 -22.11
C ASN A 285 13.62 -12.46 -21.80
N GLU A 286 14.64 -13.25 -22.16
CA GLU A 286 16.05 -12.92 -21.88
C GLU A 286 16.50 -11.58 -22.50
N LEU A 287 15.95 -11.22 -23.67
CA LEU A 287 16.30 -9.96 -24.36
C LEU A 287 15.76 -8.72 -23.64
N LEU A 288 14.66 -8.85 -22.89
CA LEU A 288 14.04 -7.73 -22.18
C LEU A 288 15.02 -7.06 -21.21
N LEU A 289 15.89 -7.82 -20.54
CA LEU A 289 16.88 -7.22 -19.63
C LEU A 289 17.80 -6.25 -20.38
N ARG A 290 18.33 -6.67 -21.55
CA ARG A 290 19.22 -5.83 -22.37
C ARG A 290 18.50 -4.62 -22.94
N GLU A 291 17.25 -4.79 -23.38
CA GLU A 291 16.43 -3.68 -23.84
C GLU A 291 16.21 -2.62 -22.74
N LEU A 292 15.94 -3.06 -21.51
CA LEU A 292 15.76 -2.16 -20.36
C LEU A 292 17.06 -1.44 -20.00
N GLU A 293 18.19 -2.15 -20.00
CA GLU A 293 19.52 -1.54 -19.77
C GLU A 293 19.82 -0.46 -20.81
N VAL A 294 19.55 -0.72 -22.09
CA VAL A 294 19.73 0.25 -23.19
C VAL A 294 18.79 1.44 -23.04
N GLU A 295 17.52 1.21 -22.73
CA GLU A 295 16.56 2.31 -22.51
C GLU A 295 16.99 3.18 -21.32
N ILE A 296 17.42 2.57 -20.22
CA ILE A 296 17.96 3.28 -19.05
C ILE A 296 19.14 4.14 -19.47
N PHE A 297 20.12 3.58 -20.17
CA PHE A 297 21.29 4.31 -20.62
C PHE A 297 20.93 5.49 -21.52
N ILE A 298 20.08 5.27 -22.55
CA ILE A 298 19.67 6.34 -23.48
C ILE A 298 18.94 7.47 -22.75
N LYS A 299 18.07 7.13 -21.79
CA LYS A 299 17.21 8.12 -21.12
C LYS A 299 17.86 8.82 -19.94
N SER A 300 18.81 8.18 -19.28
CA SER A 300 19.41 8.67 -18.03
C SER A 300 20.92 8.87 -18.05
N GLY A 301 21.62 8.23 -18.99
CA GLY A 301 23.07 8.13 -19.03
C GLY A 301 23.67 7.09 -18.07
N PHE A 302 22.88 6.46 -17.20
CA PHE A 302 23.39 5.42 -16.30
C PHE A 302 23.60 4.10 -17.03
N ILE A 303 24.73 3.47 -16.77
CA ILE A 303 25.01 2.10 -17.17
C ILE A 303 24.65 1.21 -15.98
N LEU A 304 23.53 0.50 -16.08
CA LEU A 304 23.04 -0.40 -15.04
C LEU A 304 22.99 -1.83 -15.59
N HIS A 305 23.11 -2.81 -14.68
CA HIS A 305 22.89 -4.22 -15.00
C HIS A 305 21.63 -4.71 -14.32
N LEU A 306 20.75 -5.34 -15.10
CA LEU A 306 19.51 -5.92 -14.59
C LEU A 306 19.64 -7.44 -14.60
N SER A 307 19.10 -8.06 -13.55
CA SER A 307 19.06 -9.51 -13.41
C SER A 307 17.66 -10.00 -13.09
N LYS A 308 17.37 -11.24 -13.49
CA LYS A 308 16.19 -11.96 -13.03
C LYS A 308 16.48 -12.55 -11.66
N LYS A 309 15.69 -12.16 -10.67
CA LYS A 309 15.82 -12.67 -9.30
C LYS A 309 14.88 -13.85 -9.08
N GLU A 310 15.44 -14.97 -8.65
CA GLU A 310 14.67 -16.17 -8.39
C GLU A 310 13.83 -16.03 -7.10
N MET A 311 12.54 -16.36 -7.20
CA MET A 311 11.61 -16.35 -6.05
C MET A 311 11.67 -17.67 -5.26
N ASN A 312 12.85 -17.99 -4.73
CA ASN A 312 13.13 -19.27 -4.06
C ASN A 312 12.74 -19.30 -2.58
N GLN A 313 12.67 -18.15 -1.90
CA GLN A 313 12.26 -18.07 -0.49
C GLN A 313 10.73 -18.15 -0.33
N ARG A 314 10.09 -19.30 -0.52
CA ARG A 314 8.62 -19.44 -0.28
C ARG A 314 8.33 -20.38 0.90
N PHE A 315 7.06 -20.53 1.23
CA PHE A 315 6.59 -21.68 2.03
C PHE A 315 6.28 -22.83 1.08
N ASP A 316 7.01 -23.94 1.19
CA ASP A 316 6.82 -25.12 0.34
C ASP A 316 5.66 -26.01 0.81
N ASP A 317 5.50 -26.15 2.12
CA ASP A 317 4.39 -26.90 2.72
C ASP A 317 3.44 -25.94 3.45
N LEU A 318 2.54 -25.31 2.70
CA LEU A 318 1.60 -24.35 3.28
C LEU A 318 0.41 -25.04 3.96
N ASP A 319 0.09 -26.28 3.58
CA ASP A 319 -1.10 -26.99 4.05
C ASP A 319 -0.97 -27.51 5.47
N SER A 320 0.21 -28.00 5.86
CA SER A 320 0.47 -28.46 7.23
C SER A 320 0.40 -27.36 8.28
N HIS A 321 0.54 -26.10 7.86
CA HIS A 321 0.53 -24.93 8.73
C HIS A 321 -0.85 -24.25 8.85
N VAL A 322 -1.89 -24.74 8.16
CA VAL A 322 -3.23 -24.16 8.26
C VAL A 322 -3.87 -24.54 9.60
N VAL A 323 -4.03 -23.55 10.48
CA VAL A 323 -4.65 -23.73 11.81
C VAL A 323 -6.16 -23.45 11.80
N GLN A 324 -6.68 -22.78 10.76
CA GLN A 324 -8.10 -22.49 10.59
C GLN A 324 -8.61 -22.96 9.23
N HIS A 325 -9.34 -24.08 9.21
CA HIS A 325 -9.90 -24.65 7.98
C HIS A 325 -11.20 -23.94 7.56
N LEU A 326 -11.05 -22.74 7.01
CA LEU A 326 -12.15 -22.03 6.37
C LEU A 326 -12.23 -22.41 4.88
N PRO A 327 -13.44 -22.64 4.33
CA PRO A 327 -13.59 -22.93 2.92
C PRO A 327 -13.06 -21.77 2.06
N PHE A 328 -12.26 -22.10 1.04
CA PHE A 328 -11.83 -21.14 0.03
C PHE A 328 -12.90 -21.05 -1.07
N VAL A 329 -13.23 -19.83 -1.49
CA VAL A 329 -14.19 -19.58 -2.57
C VAL A 329 -13.51 -18.65 -3.58
N PRO A 330 -13.07 -19.17 -4.74
CA PRO A 330 -12.38 -18.37 -5.74
C PRO A 330 -13.21 -17.17 -6.20
N ASN A 331 -12.57 -16.05 -6.52
CA ASN A 331 -13.20 -14.85 -7.11
C ASN A 331 -14.35 -14.27 -6.27
N GLN A 332 -14.42 -14.58 -4.98
CA GLN A 332 -15.45 -14.02 -4.11
C GLN A 332 -15.05 -12.59 -3.72
N ASP A 333 -15.97 -11.64 -3.85
CA ASP A 333 -15.75 -10.29 -3.32
C ASP A 333 -15.72 -10.35 -1.78
N TYR A 334 -14.51 -10.53 -1.25
CA TYR A 334 -14.26 -10.66 0.17
C TYR A 334 -14.45 -9.35 0.94
N SER A 335 -14.71 -8.21 0.26
CA SER A 335 -15.04 -6.97 0.95
C SER A 335 -16.35 -7.10 1.74
N GLU A 336 -17.35 -7.80 1.20
CA GLU A 336 -18.62 -8.06 1.89
C GLU A 336 -18.47 -9.08 3.02
N ILE A 337 -17.74 -10.18 2.79
CA ILE A 337 -17.54 -11.22 3.82
C ILE A 337 -16.68 -10.70 4.96
N ASN A 338 -15.59 -9.98 4.68
CA ASN A 338 -14.79 -9.38 5.74
C ASN A 338 -15.56 -8.28 6.48
N ALA A 339 -16.41 -7.50 5.79
CA ALA A 339 -17.32 -6.59 6.48
C ALA A 339 -18.30 -7.33 7.39
N ILE A 340 -18.81 -8.50 6.98
CA ILE A 340 -19.69 -9.34 7.80
C ILE A 340 -18.92 -9.95 8.98
N VAL A 341 -17.75 -10.53 8.77
CA VAL A 341 -16.91 -11.15 9.81
C VAL A 341 -16.48 -10.11 10.83
N ILE A 342 -15.98 -8.94 10.39
CA ILE A 342 -15.63 -7.82 11.27
C ILE A 342 -16.85 -7.33 12.06
N ARG A 343 -18.03 -7.26 11.43
CA ARG A 343 -19.27 -6.92 12.14
C ARG A 343 -19.60 -7.97 13.21
N LEU A 344 -19.48 -9.26 12.89
CA LEU A 344 -19.80 -10.35 13.82
C LEU A 344 -18.80 -10.43 14.99
N THR A 345 -17.51 -10.20 14.78
CA THR A 345 -16.52 -10.15 15.86
C THR A 345 -16.80 -8.99 16.81
N ILE A 346 -17.05 -7.78 16.28
CA ILE A 346 -17.38 -6.60 17.10
C ILE A 346 -18.69 -6.82 17.86
N MET A 347 -19.68 -7.45 17.22
CA MET A 347 -20.92 -7.84 17.89
C MET A 347 -20.69 -8.72 19.09
N TYR A 348 -19.79 -9.69 18.96
CA TYR A 348 -19.48 -10.61 20.03
C TYR A 348 -18.74 -9.92 21.18
N ASP A 349 -17.84 -8.98 20.88
CA ASP A 349 -17.18 -8.16 21.90
C ASP A 349 -18.16 -7.25 22.65
N ASP A 350 -19.06 -6.57 21.92
CA ASP A 350 -20.14 -5.77 22.51
C ASP A 350 -21.10 -6.65 23.34
N PHE A 351 -21.32 -7.91 22.93
CA PHE A 351 -22.10 -8.87 23.70
C PHE A 351 -21.38 -9.31 24.99
N LYS A 352 -20.06 -9.57 24.94
CA LYS A 352 -19.24 -9.96 26.10
C LYS A 352 -19.27 -8.97 27.25
N VAL A 353 -19.34 -7.68 26.95
CA VAL A 353 -19.46 -6.61 27.96
C VAL A 353 -20.90 -6.36 28.40
N SER A 354 -21.88 -7.00 27.75
CA SER A 354 -23.29 -6.84 28.10
C SER A 354 -23.64 -7.63 29.37
N PRO A 355 -24.67 -7.20 30.13
CA PRO A 355 -25.10 -7.93 31.32
C PRO A 355 -25.67 -9.32 30.99
N TYR A 356 -25.89 -9.65 29.72
CA TYR A 356 -26.45 -10.93 29.25
C TYR A 356 -25.38 -11.99 28.95
N TYR A 357 -24.11 -11.61 28.86
CA TYR A 357 -23.02 -12.55 28.71
C TYR A 357 -22.73 -13.27 30.03
N VAL A 358 -22.35 -14.54 29.90
CA VAL A 358 -21.89 -15.38 31.00
C VAL A 358 -20.60 -16.05 30.53
N GLN A 359 -19.58 -16.08 31.39
CA GLN A 359 -18.33 -16.77 31.09
C GLN A 359 -18.60 -18.23 30.68
N GLY A 360 -18.02 -18.65 29.56
CA GLY A 360 -18.26 -19.95 28.92
C GLY A 360 -19.23 -19.91 27.72
N MET A 361 -19.78 -18.74 27.40
CA MET A 361 -20.60 -18.55 26.19
C MET A 361 -19.73 -18.27 24.97
N ASP A 362 -19.18 -19.30 24.32
CA ASP A 362 -18.29 -19.16 23.16
C ASP A 362 -18.99 -19.31 21.80
N ILE A 363 -18.40 -18.72 20.75
CA ILE A 363 -18.89 -18.87 19.37
C ILE A 363 -18.68 -20.34 18.94
N ILE A 364 -19.78 -21.01 18.56
CA ILE A 364 -19.74 -22.37 18.02
C ILE A 364 -19.74 -22.36 16.49
N LYS A 365 -20.48 -21.42 15.88
CA LYS A 365 -20.65 -21.39 14.42
C LYS A 365 -20.96 -19.99 13.91
N GLU A 366 -20.38 -19.67 12.76
CA GLU A 366 -20.65 -18.44 12.03
C GLU A 366 -21.50 -18.73 10.79
N LYS A 367 -22.54 -17.92 10.56
CA LYS A 367 -23.33 -17.88 9.32
C LYS A 367 -23.54 -16.41 8.92
N GLN A 368 -23.82 -16.13 7.65
CA GLN A 368 -24.03 -14.74 7.18
C GLN A 368 -25.00 -13.98 8.11
N ASN A 369 -24.48 -12.90 8.72
CA ASN A 369 -25.16 -12.02 9.69
C ASN A 369 -25.66 -12.68 10.99
N CYS A 370 -25.14 -13.85 11.36
CA CYS A 370 -25.54 -14.60 12.55
C CYS A 370 -24.37 -15.37 13.19
N LEU A 371 -24.13 -15.14 14.48
CA LEU A 371 -23.31 -16.00 15.33
C LEU A 371 -24.19 -16.97 16.11
N MET A 372 -23.77 -18.23 16.19
CA MET A 372 -24.33 -19.23 17.08
C MET A 372 -23.41 -19.38 18.29
N ILE A 373 -23.94 -19.16 19.48
CA ILE A 373 -23.20 -19.08 20.74
C ILE A 373 -23.60 -20.24 21.64
N ASN A 374 -22.62 -20.91 22.24
CA ASN A 374 -22.86 -21.94 23.25
C ASN A 374 -23.51 -21.31 24.48
N CYS A 375 -24.58 -21.91 25.00
CA CYS A 375 -25.21 -21.43 26.23
C CYS A 375 -25.08 -22.41 27.39
N ASN A 376 -24.40 -23.54 27.19
CA ASN A 376 -24.14 -24.53 28.23
C ASN A 376 -23.12 -24.01 29.26
N THR A 377 -23.60 -23.18 30.17
CA THR A 377 -22.78 -22.53 31.20
C THR A 377 -23.10 -23.05 32.60
N GLY A 378 -24.07 -23.96 32.75
CA GLY A 378 -24.60 -24.38 34.06
C GLY A 378 -25.24 -23.25 34.87
N LYS A 379 -25.40 -22.05 34.30
CA LYS A 379 -25.93 -20.85 34.95
C LYS A 379 -27.26 -20.43 34.35
N LYS A 380 -28.11 -19.80 35.18
CA LYS A 380 -29.41 -19.27 34.75
C LYS A 380 -29.22 -18.12 33.76
N CYS A 381 -29.70 -18.28 32.54
CA CYS A 381 -29.61 -17.26 31.51
C CYS A 381 -30.42 -16.01 31.91
N LYS A 382 -29.78 -14.84 31.87
CA LYS A 382 -30.44 -13.58 32.26
C LYS A 382 -31.52 -13.13 31.27
N LEU A 383 -31.48 -13.62 30.02
CA LEU A 383 -32.47 -13.30 28.99
C LEU A 383 -33.74 -14.15 29.12
N CYS A 384 -33.64 -15.48 28.99
CA CYS A 384 -34.80 -16.38 28.99
C CYS A 384 -35.14 -16.94 30.39
N LYS A 385 -34.32 -16.69 31.41
CA LYS A 385 -34.48 -17.18 32.78
C LYS A 385 -34.41 -18.71 32.95
N VAL A 386 -33.90 -19.43 31.95
CA VAL A 386 -33.68 -20.89 31.99
C VAL A 386 -32.22 -21.20 32.33
N THR A 387 -31.96 -22.25 33.11
CA THR A 387 -30.61 -22.81 33.29
C THR A 387 -30.34 -23.79 32.16
N HIS A 388 -29.28 -23.57 31.40
CA HIS A 388 -28.98 -24.38 30.23
C HIS A 388 -27.99 -25.50 30.57
N GLU A 389 -28.43 -26.75 30.44
CA GLU A 389 -27.59 -27.96 30.45
C GLU A 389 -27.15 -28.34 29.02
N SER A 390 -27.89 -27.90 28.02
CA SER A 390 -27.54 -27.95 26.60
C SER A 390 -28.30 -26.86 25.83
N GLY A 391 -27.76 -26.40 24.70
CA GLY A 391 -28.45 -25.47 23.81
C GLY A 391 -27.58 -24.37 23.20
N CYS A 392 -28.11 -23.74 22.16
CA CYS A 392 -27.46 -22.64 21.44
C CYS A 392 -28.31 -21.37 21.49
N SER A 393 -27.65 -20.22 21.59
CA SER A 393 -28.26 -18.91 21.33
C SER A 393 -27.74 -18.32 20.03
N TYR A 394 -28.42 -17.28 19.55
CA TYR A 394 -28.08 -16.61 18.30
C TYR A 394 -27.87 -15.12 18.52
N LEU A 395 -26.81 -14.59 17.94
CA LEU A 395 -26.56 -13.15 17.85
C LEU A 395 -26.66 -12.73 16.37
N LYS A 396 -27.67 -11.93 16.02
CA LYS A 396 -27.98 -11.54 14.64
C LYS A 396 -27.91 -10.03 14.42
N ILE A 397 -27.62 -9.61 13.20
CA ILE A 397 -27.79 -8.21 12.77
C ILE A 397 -29.20 -8.07 12.20
N SER A 398 -29.98 -7.09 12.68
CA SER A 398 -31.27 -6.74 12.08
C SER A 398 -31.09 -5.86 10.84
N ASP A 399 -32.12 -5.71 10.02
CA ASP A 399 -32.07 -4.89 8.79
C ASP A 399 -31.74 -3.42 9.06
N ASN A 400 -32.03 -2.93 10.27
CA ASN A 400 -31.68 -1.58 10.72
C ASN A 400 -30.24 -1.49 11.28
N GLY A 401 -29.52 -2.61 11.27
CA GLY A 401 -28.15 -2.78 11.76
C GLY A 401 -28.03 -2.92 13.28
N ASN A 402 -29.12 -3.12 14.02
CA ASN A 402 -29.04 -3.37 15.47
C ASN A 402 -28.66 -4.83 15.74
N PHE A 403 -28.11 -5.10 16.92
CA PHE A 403 -27.77 -6.46 17.32
C PHE A 403 -28.93 -7.09 18.08
N VAL A 404 -29.27 -8.33 17.73
CA VAL A 404 -30.36 -9.09 18.34
C VAL A 404 -29.79 -10.36 18.93
N PHE A 405 -29.73 -10.44 20.26
CA PHE A 405 -29.43 -11.69 20.96
C PHE A 405 -30.74 -12.44 21.20
N SER A 406 -30.79 -13.70 20.79
CA SER A 406 -31.98 -14.55 20.90
C SER A 406 -31.62 -15.86 21.61
N CYS A 407 -32.40 -16.20 22.63
CA CYS A 407 -32.25 -17.42 23.42
C CYS A 407 -33.64 -17.98 23.76
N HIS A 408 -33.95 -19.22 23.35
CA HIS A 408 -35.21 -19.94 23.69
C HIS A 408 -36.48 -19.08 23.51
N GLY A 409 -36.65 -18.48 22.33
CA GLY A 409 -37.80 -17.62 22.01
C GLY A 409 -37.74 -16.19 22.58
N SER A 410 -36.92 -15.94 23.59
CA SER A 410 -36.67 -14.59 24.12
C SER A 410 -35.65 -13.84 23.29
N LYS A 411 -35.82 -12.53 23.12
CA LYS A 411 -34.93 -11.68 22.31
C LYS A 411 -34.60 -10.38 23.03
N LYS A 412 -33.35 -9.91 22.90
CA LYS A 412 -32.92 -8.59 23.33
C LYS A 412 -32.24 -7.85 22.18
N ILE A 413 -32.66 -6.61 21.97
CA ILE A 413 -32.07 -5.72 20.98
C ILE A 413 -31.06 -4.81 21.70
N PHE A 414 -29.84 -4.77 21.19
CA PHE A 414 -28.81 -3.82 21.60
C PHE A 414 -28.72 -2.70 20.57
N LYS A 415 -28.78 -1.46 21.05
CA LYS A 415 -28.48 -0.29 20.21
C LYS A 415 -26.98 -0.28 19.95
N LYS A 416 -26.57 0.14 18.74
CA LYS A 416 -25.16 0.20 18.32
C LYS A 416 -24.32 0.99 19.32
N SER A 417 -23.16 0.47 19.68
CA SER A 417 -22.12 1.23 20.37
C SER A 417 -21.60 2.36 19.45
N THR A 418 -21.05 3.44 20.03
CA THR A 418 -20.39 4.52 19.28
C THR A 418 -19.27 3.97 18.37
N LYS A 419 -18.56 2.93 18.86
CA LYS A 419 -17.53 2.20 18.13
C LYS A 419 -18.09 1.48 16.89
N GLY A 420 -19.21 0.75 17.04
CA GLY A 420 -19.91 0.11 15.91
C GLY A 420 -20.52 1.08 14.91
N LEU A 421 -20.99 2.25 15.35
CA LEU A 421 -21.49 3.33 14.49
C LEU A 421 -20.41 3.95 13.62
N ASN A 422 -19.23 4.21 14.19
CA ASN A 422 -18.10 4.80 13.46
C ASN A 422 -17.52 3.85 12.42
N LEU A 423 -17.42 2.55 12.73
CA LEU A 423 -16.91 1.57 11.76
C LEU A 423 -17.86 1.36 10.58
N LEU A 424 -19.18 1.33 10.82
CA LEU A 424 -20.18 1.25 9.74
C LEU A 424 -20.15 2.46 8.83
N ARG A 425 -19.93 3.66 9.38
CA ARG A 425 -19.74 4.87 8.58
C ARG A 425 -18.50 4.77 7.70
N ASN A 426 -17.40 4.19 8.20
CA ASN A 426 -16.19 3.98 7.42
C ASN A 426 -16.39 2.95 6.30
N VAL A 427 -17.04 1.82 6.58
CA VAL A 427 -17.36 0.80 5.56
C VAL A 427 -18.33 1.35 4.51
N GLN A 428 -19.32 2.16 4.91
CA GLN A 428 -20.20 2.84 3.96
C GLN A 428 -19.44 3.87 3.11
N ARG A 429 -18.49 4.60 3.70
CA ARG A 429 -17.61 5.54 2.99
C ARG A 429 -16.73 4.81 1.97
N GLU A 430 -16.13 3.69 2.35
CA GLU A 430 -15.32 2.85 1.47
C GLU A 430 -16.14 2.21 0.34
N ALA A 431 -17.38 1.76 0.61
CA ALA A 431 -18.27 1.26 -0.42
C ALA A 431 -18.68 2.37 -1.42
N ILE A 432 -18.80 3.62 -0.96
CA ILE A 432 -19.04 4.78 -1.82
C ILE A 432 -17.81 5.07 -2.68
N ASP A 433 -16.62 5.07 -2.09
CA ASP A 433 -15.37 5.30 -2.80
C ASP A 433 -15.09 4.18 -3.83
N ASN A 434 -15.47 2.93 -3.52
CA ASN A 434 -15.38 1.80 -4.43
C ASN A 434 -16.40 1.84 -5.58
N ASN A 435 -17.65 2.25 -5.31
CA ASN A 435 -18.67 2.44 -6.35
C ASN A 435 -18.37 3.63 -7.26
N ILE A 436 -17.80 4.69 -6.68
CA ILE A 436 -17.13 5.78 -7.40
C ILE A 436 -16.10 5.11 -8.30
N GLN A 437 -15.06 4.46 -7.76
CA GLN A 437 -13.98 3.87 -8.56
C GLN A 437 -14.40 2.88 -9.65
N GLN A 438 -15.45 2.07 -9.45
CA GLN A 438 -16.01 1.20 -10.50
C GLN A 438 -16.65 1.98 -11.66
N PHE A 439 -17.23 3.16 -11.40
CA PHE A 439 -17.74 4.06 -12.43
C PHE A 439 -16.61 4.81 -13.17
N PHE A 440 -15.43 4.96 -12.57
CA PHE A 440 -14.25 5.66 -13.12
C PHE A 440 -13.37 4.81 -14.07
N THR A 441 -13.94 3.79 -14.74
CA THR A 441 -13.26 3.06 -15.85
C THR A 441 -13.33 3.79 -17.20
N LEU A 442 -13.91 5.00 -17.24
CA LEU A 442 -13.92 5.89 -18.41
C LEU A 442 -12.67 6.79 -18.42
N ASP A 443 -12.18 7.16 -19.61
CA ASP A 443 -11.09 8.14 -19.80
C ASP A 443 -11.56 9.53 -19.35
N LEU A 444 -10.90 10.07 -18.32
CA LEU A 444 -11.27 11.31 -17.64
C LEU A 444 -10.16 12.36 -17.65
N LYS A 445 -9.21 12.24 -18.59
CA LYS A 445 -8.11 13.20 -18.77
C LYS A 445 -8.58 14.67 -18.89
N ASP A 446 -9.84 14.89 -19.28
CA ASP A 446 -10.46 16.21 -19.44
C ASP A 446 -11.49 16.57 -18.36
N VAL A 447 -11.57 15.82 -17.24
CA VAL A 447 -12.57 16.02 -16.17
C VAL A 447 -11.92 16.58 -14.90
N ASN A 448 -12.23 17.84 -14.58
CA ASN A 448 -11.84 18.48 -13.32
C ASN A 448 -12.90 18.25 -12.24
N MET A 449 -12.53 17.56 -11.15
CA MET A 449 -13.40 17.33 -10.01
C MET A 449 -13.43 18.56 -9.09
N ILE A 450 -14.59 19.19 -8.93
CA ILE A 450 -14.78 20.28 -7.97
C ILE A 450 -15.41 19.72 -6.69
N ARG A 451 -14.74 19.91 -5.54
CA ARG A 451 -15.26 19.57 -4.21
C ARG A 451 -15.65 20.86 -3.47
N GLU A 452 -16.94 21.10 -3.29
CA GLU A 452 -17.47 22.28 -2.58
C GLU A 452 -17.90 21.88 -1.16
N HIS A 453 -17.34 22.56 -0.15
CA HIS A 453 -17.50 22.21 1.27
C HIS A 453 -18.50 23.13 2.01
N SER A 454 -19.11 24.09 1.32
CA SER A 454 -20.04 25.05 1.90
C SER A 454 -21.38 24.43 2.36
N LYS A 455 -21.91 24.92 3.51
CA LYS A 455 -23.29 24.66 3.98
C LYS A 455 -24.36 25.35 3.12
N PHE A 456 -23.98 26.36 2.35
CA PHE A 456 -24.86 27.13 1.46
C PHE A 456 -24.26 27.10 0.06
N LEU A 457 -24.79 26.21 -0.77
CA LEU A 457 -24.24 25.94 -2.09
C LEU A 457 -24.46 27.11 -3.04
N GLY A 458 -23.36 27.75 -3.44
CA GLY A 458 -23.36 28.68 -4.56
C GLY A 458 -24.22 29.92 -4.37
N CYS A 459 -24.61 30.27 -3.14
CA CYS A 459 -25.29 31.51 -2.80
C CYS A 459 -24.43 32.33 -1.84
N ASP A 460 -24.48 33.66 -1.92
CA ASP A 460 -23.92 34.53 -0.88
C ASP A 460 -24.84 34.55 0.36
N GLU A 461 -24.47 35.36 1.35
CA GLU A 461 -25.21 35.51 2.61
C GLU A 461 -26.65 36.02 2.43
N SER A 462 -26.98 36.58 1.26
CA SER A 462 -28.33 37.03 0.90
C SER A 462 -29.17 35.94 0.23
N GLY A 463 -28.58 34.77 -0.05
CA GLY A 463 -29.25 33.69 -0.79
C GLY A 463 -29.17 33.83 -2.31
N GLU A 464 -28.50 34.87 -2.81
CA GLU A 464 -28.30 35.13 -4.23
C GLU A 464 -27.15 34.29 -4.80
N VAL A 465 -27.35 33.71 -5.98
CA VAL A 465 -26.43 32.71 -6.52
C VAL A 465 -25.15 33.36 -7.04
N VAL A 466 -24.01 33.05 -6.43
CA VAL A 466 -22.69 33.54 -6.84
C VAL A 466 -22.10 32.63 -7.93
N LYS A 467 -22.09 33.14 -9.16
CA LYS A 467 -21.44 32.49 -10.30
C LYS A 467 -19.92 32.52 -10.12
N LYS A 468 -19.31 31.40 -9.70
CA LYS A 468 -17.84 31.25 -9.73
C LYS A 468 -17.40 30.91 -11.16
N ARG A 469 -16.38 31.62 -11.66
CA ARG A 469 -15.83 31.44 -13.02
C ARG A 469 -15.34 30.00 -13.30
N GLU A 470 -15.00 29.27 -12.26
CA GLU A 470 -14.48 27.90 -12.33
C GLU A 470 -15.47 26.85 -12.85
N TYR A 471 -16.78 27.16 -12.91
CA TYR A 471 -17.86 26.27 -13.36
C TYR A 471 -18.13 26.26 -14.87
N ASN A 472 -17.55 27.20 -15.63
CA ASN A 472 -17.79 27.27 -17.08
C ASN A 472 -17.06 26.12 -17.83
N LYS A 473 -17.75 25.48 -18.79
CA LYS A 473 -17.23 24.50 -19.77
C LYS A 473 -16.74 23.15 -19.22
N LYS A 474 -17.22 22.69 -18.05
CA LYS A 474 -16.70 21.49 -17.37
C LYS A 474 -17.78 20.47 -17.03
N TYR A 475 -17.37 19.20 -16.92
CA TYR A 475 -18.17 18.13 -16.35
C TYR A 475 -18.37 18.37 -14.85
N LEU A 476 -19.62 18.48 -14.40
CA LEU A 476 -19.95 18.67 -12.98
C LEU A 476 -20.44 17.35 -12.36
N ILE A 477 -19.77 16.88 -11.30
CA ILE A 477 -20.20 15.69 -10.54
C ILE A 477 -20.80 16.14 -9.22
N LEU A 478 -22.08 15.82 -9.00
CA LEU A 478 -22.80 16.21 -7.78
C LEU A 478 -23.16 14.96 -6.95
N ASN A 479 -22.70 14.94 -5.70
CA ASN A 479 -22.97 13.87 -4.75
C ASN A 479 -24.20 14.20 -3.89
N ALA A 480 -25.15 13.26 -3.81
CA ALA A 480 -26.46 13.44 -3.17
C ALA A 480 -26.47 13.66 -1.65
N HIS A 481 -25.33 13.67 -0.95
CA HIS A 481 -25.26 14.00 0.47
C HIS A 481 -25.52 15.48 0.80
N MET A 482 -25.82 16.31 -0.21
CA MET A 482 -26.20 17.72 -0.06
C MET A 482 -27.50 17.86 0.75
N GLY A 483 -27.49 18.73 1.75
CA GLY A 483 -28.60 18.99 2.68
C GLY A 483 -29.82 19.67 2.03
N LYS A 484 -30.41 20.66 2.71
CA LYS A 484 -31.46 21.52 2.15
C LYS A 484 -30.86 22.40 1.03
N GLY A 485 -31.63 22.71 -0.03
CA GLY A 485 -31.21 23.62 -1.12
C GLY A 485 -30.66 22.96 -2.41
N LYS A 486 -30.39 21.65 -2.41
CA LYS A 486 -29.81 20.94 -3.57
C LYS A 486 -30.62 21.01 -4.87
N THR A 487 -31.95 20.95 -4.79
CA THR A 487 -32.82 21.01 -5.97
C THR A 487 -32.74 22.37 -6.64
N SER A 488 -32.74 23.45 -5.84
CA SER A 488 -32.57 24.82 -6.35
C SER A 488 -31.20 25.00 -7.01
N PHE A 489 -30.13 24.48 -6.40
CA PHE A 489 -28.79 24.52 -6.99
C PHE A 489 -28.73 23.79 -8.34
N ILE A 490 -29.28 22.58 -8.42
CA ILE A 490 -29.35 21.80 -9.67
C ILE A 490 -30.14 22.55 -10.74
N SER A 491 -31.32 23.09 -10.38
CA SER A 491 -32.16 23.89 -11.28
C SER A 491 -31.42 25.09 -11.85
N THR A 492 -30.69 25.83 -10.99
CA THR A 492 -29.95 27.01 -11.41
C THR A 492 -28.78 26.65 -12.31
N ILE A 493 -28.00 25.63 -11.97
CA ILE A 493 -26.87 25.17 -12.81
C ILE A 493 -27.35 24.73 -14.19
N LEU A 494 -28.45 23.99 -14.26
CA LEU A 494 -29.02 23.54 -15.54
C LEU A 494 -29.59 24.69 -16.39
N LYS A 495 -29.97 25.82 -15.79
CA LYS A 495 -30.40 27.03 -16.50
C LYS A 495 -29.22 27.86 -17.04
N VAL A 496 -28.01 27.67 -16.52
CA VAL A 496 -26.81 28.34 -17.03
C VAL A 496 -26.38 27.64 -18.32
N LYS A 497 -26.56 28.33 -19.46
CA LYS A 497 -26.37 27.80 -20.84
C LYS A 497 -24.99 27.20 -21.18
N ASP A 498 -24.03 27.25 -20.27
CA ASP A 498 -22.63 26.85 -20.50
C ASP A 498 -22.22 25.49 -19.88
N VAL A 499 -23.13 24.78 -19.20
CA VAL A 499 -22.86 23.44 -18.64
C VAL A 499 -23.34 22.38 -19.62
N THR A 500 -22.41 21.72 -20.32
CA THR A 500 -22.74 20.79 -21.40
C THR A 500 -23.03 19.36 -20.92
N ARG A 501 -22.47 18.91 -19.79
CA ARG A 501 -22.66 17.54 -19.25
C ARG A 501 -22.52 17.52 -17.71
N MET A 502 -23.48 16.92 -17.01
CA MET A 502 -23.50 16.80 -15.54
C MET A 502 -23.81 15.36 -15.11
N LEU A 503 -23.06 14.83 -14.14
CA LEU A 503 -23.26 13.50 -13.56
C LEU A 503 -23.77 13.63 -12.12
N PHE A 504 -24.89 12.97 -11.82
CA PHE A 504 -25.49 12.97 -10.51
C PHE A 504 -25.39 11.59 -9.86
N VAL A 505 -24.77 11.51 -8.68
CA VAL A 505 -24.57 10.25 -7.95
C VAL A 505 -25.41 10.25 -6.68
N SER A 506 -26.40 9.35 -6.62
CA SER A 506 -27.28 9.20 -5.45
C SER A 506 -27.48 7.75 -5.04
N GLN A 507 -27.42 7.53 -3.72
CA GLN A 507 -27.76 6.24 -3.11
C GLN A 507 -29.27 6.06 -2.92
N ARG A 508 -30.07 7.14 -3.03
CA ARG A 508 -31.52 7.08 -2.81
C ARG A 508 -32.22 6.98 -4.16
N LYS A 509 -32.78 5.80 -4.45
CA LYS A 509 -33.60 5.55 -5.65
C LYS A 509 -34.73 6.58 -5.80
N THR A 510 -35.38 6.94 -4.70
CA THR A 510 -36.44 7.97 -4.68
C THR A 510 -35.93 9.34 -5.10
N PHE A 511 -34.73 9.74 -4.68
CA PHE A 511 -34.16 11.02 -5.08
C PHE A 511 -33.69 11.00 -6.54
N THR A 512 -33.15 9.88 -7.00
CA THR A 512 -32.79 9.69 -8.42
C THR A 512 -34.02 9.85 -9.31
N ASN A 513 -35.13 9.19 -8.96
CA ASN A 513 -36.38 9.30 -9.68
C ASN A 513 -36.94 10.73 -9.67
N PHE A 514 -36.87 11.41 -8.52
CA PHE A 514 -37.26 12.82 -8.39
C PHE A 514 -36.46 13.71 -9.36
N ILE A 515 -35.13 13.60 -9.37
CA ILE A 515 -34.27 14.38 -10.28
C ILE A 515 -34.59 14.08 -11.75
N CYS A 516 -34.78 12.82 -12.11
CA CYS A 516 -35.10 12.45 -13.50
C CYS A 516 -36.47 13.00 -13.93
N SER A 517 -37.45 13.04 -13.02
CA SER A 517 -38.77 13.62 -13.28
C SER A 517 -38.72 15.14 -13.39
N GLU A 518 -38.18 15.80 -12.36
CA GLU A 518 -38.15 17.26 -12.18
C GLU A 518 -37.36 17.98 -13.26
N PHE A 519 -36.33 17.33 -13.78
CA PHE A 519 -35.40 17.91 -14.75
C PHE A 519 -35.41 17.15 -16.09
N SER A 520 -36.52 16.46 -16.38
CA SER A 520 -36.69 15.68 -17.62
C SER A 520 -36.50 16.52 -18.88
N GLN A 521 -36.86 17.80 -18.87
CA GLN A 521 -36.65 18.72 -20.01
C GLN A 521 -35.19 18.92 -20.42
N PHE A 522 -34.22 18.54 -19.57
CA PHE A 522 -32.80 18.64 -19.86
C PHE A 522 -32.20 17.34 -20.43
N GLY A 523 -33.03 16.35 -20.78
CA GLY A 523 -32.58 15.11 -21.40
C GLY A 523 -31.77 14.22 -20.45
N ILE A 524 -32.11 14.22 -19.16
CA ILE A 524 -31.38 13.44 -18.14
C ILE A 524 -31.53 11.93 -18.41
N VAL A 525 -30.39 11.23 -18.45
CA VAL A 525 -30.33 9.78 -18.60
C VAL A 525 -30.25 9.10 -17.23
N ASN A 526 -31.23 8.24 -16.91
CA ASN A 526 -31.20 7.42 -15.70
C ASN A 526 -30.50 6.09 -15.98
N TYR A 527 -29.28 5.93 -15.45
CA TYR A 527 -28.49 4.71 -15.63
C TYR A 527 -28.99 3.52 -14.81
N ASN A 528 -29.89 3.71 -13.84
CA ASN A 528 -30.50 2.61 -13.08
C ASN A 528 -31.60 1.88 -13.85
N THR A 529 -32.13 2.47 -14.93
CA THR A 529 -33.26 1.91 -15.69
C THR A 529 -32.87 1.39 -17.08
N ARG A 530 -31.63 1.60 -17.53
CA ARG A 530 -31.11 0.95 -18.74
C ARG A 530 -30.83 -0.52 -18.42
N LYS A 531 -31.64 -1.42 -18.97
CA LYS A 531 -31.23 -2.82 -19.16
C LYS A 531 -29.99 -2.81 -20.06
N LYS A 532 -28.94 -3.51 -19.62
CA LYS A 532 -27.64 -3.62 -20.31
C LYS A 532 -27.81 -4.11 -21.74
#